data_AF-A0A521RQX4-F1
#
_entry.id   AF-A0A521RQX4-F1
#
_cell.length_a   1.000
_cell.length_b   1.000
_cell.length_c   1.000
_cell.angle_alpha   90.00
_cell.angle_beta   90.00
_cell.angle_gamma   90.00
#
_symmetry.space_group_name_H-M   'P 1'
#
loop_
_entity.id
_entity.type
_entity.pdbx_description
1 polymer ?
#
loop_
_entity_poly.entity_id
_entity_poly.type
_entity_poly.pdbx_seq_one_letter_code
_entity_poly.pdbx_strand_id
1 'polypeptide(L)' 'MEYAEKVTRDAAKMTKDDVDALRREGFSDEAILDATCVAAFFNYINRMSDALGIELEEAFKKKEKQQ' A
#
# COMPACT_ATOMS: atom_id res chain seq x y z
N MET A 1 9.03 2.90 6.04
CA MET A 1 8.66 2.09 4.85
C MET A 1 8.19 0.69 5.23
N GLU A 2 8.73 0.09 6.30
CA GLU A 2 8.39 -1.28 6.74
C GLU A 2 6.89 -1.52 6.99
N TYR A 3 6.16 -0.56 7.56
CA TYR A 3 4.71 -0.71 7.79
C TYR A 3 3.91 -0.93 6.51
N ALA A 4 4.06 -0.06 5.50
CA ALA A 4 3.32 -0.16 4.25
C ALA A 4 3.69 -1.43 3.48
N GLU A 5 4.97 -1.84 3.51
CA GLU A 5 5.42 -3.11 2.94
C GLU A 5 4.73 -4.30 3.60
N LYS A 6 4.69 -4.33 4.94
CA LYS A 6 4.02 -5.40 5.69
C LYS A 6 2.51 -5.42 5.42
N VAL A 7 1.85 -4.25 5.33
CA VAL A 7 0.44 -4.14 4.92
C VAL A 7 0.23 -4.73 3.51
N THR A 8 1.19 -4.59 2.60
CA THR A 8 1.08 -5.14 1.25
C THR A 8 1.34 -6.64 1.16
N ARG A 9 2.39 -7.12 1.81
CA ARG A 9 2.87 -8.51 1.65
C ARG A 9 2.24 -9.48 2.67
N ASP A 10 1.95 -8.99 3.87
CA ASP A 10 1.66 -9.81 5.04
C ASP A 10 0.55 -9.21 5.92
N ALA A 11 -0.47 -8.57 5.32
CA ALA A 11 -1.57 -7.90 6.03
C ALA A 11 -2.20 -8.76 7.15
N ALA A 12 -2.33 -10.07 6.92
CA ALA A 12 -2.90 -11.02 7.89
C ALA A 12 -2.04 -11.21 9.16
N LYS A 13 -0.77 -10.80 9.12
CA LYS A 13 0.18 -10.86 10.24
C LYS A 13 0.34 -9.49 10.92
N MET A 14 -0.46 -8.50 10.56
CA MET A 14 -0.48 -7.21 11.24
C MET A 14 -0.96 -7.38 12.68
N THR A 15 -0.29 -6.70 13.59
CA THR A 15 -0.58 -6.73 15.03
C THR A 15 -0.72 -5.32 15.56
N LYS A 16 -1.20 -5.20 16.80
CA LYS A 16 -1.26 -3.91 17.50
C LYS A 16 0.14 -3.30 17.66
N ASP A 17 1.16 -4.12 17.86
CA ASP A 17 2.53 -3.66 18.06
C ASP A 17 3.09 -2.90 16.85
N ASP A 18 2.67 -3.26 15.64
CA ASP A 18 3.05 -2.56 14.41
C ASP A 18 2.50 -1.13 14.37
N VAL A 19 1.27 -0.94 14.86
CA VAL A 19 0.63 0.38 14.96
C VAL A 19 1.22 1.18 16.12
N ASP A 20 1.43 0.52 17.26
CA ASP A 20 2.01 1.15 18.45
C ASP A 20 3.47 1.59 18.21
N ALA A 21 4.22 0.89 17.35
CA ALA A 21 5.53 1.33 16.89
C ALA A 21 5.47 2.68 16.17
N LEU A 22 4.51 2.87 15.26
CA LEU A 22 4.33 4.15 14.56
C LEU A 22 3.89 5.26 15.51
N ARG A 23 3.00 4.96 16.45
CA ARG A 23 2.61 5.93 17.49
C ARG A 23 3.82 6.39 18.31
N ARG A 24 4.73 5.48 18.66
CA ARG A 24 5.98 5.81 19.40
C ARG A 24 6.90 6.72 18.59
N GLU A 25 6.87 6.67 17.27
CA GLU A 25 7.60 7.60 16.40
C GLU A 25 6.89 8.95 16.23
N GLY A 26 5.70 9.12 16.81
CA GLY A 26 4.96 10.38 16.81
C GLY A 26 3.93 10.53 15.70
N PHE A 27 3.64 9.46 14.94
CA PHE A 27 2.54 9.47 13.98
C PHE A 27 1.17 9.49 14.71
N SER A 28 0.25 10.30 14.21
CA SER A 28 -1.13 10.32 14.70
C SER A 28 -1.93 9.13 14.17
N ASP A 29 -3.03 8.79 14.84
CA ASP A 29 -3.91 7.71 14.40
C ASP A 29 -4.51 7.98 13.01
N GLU A 30 -4.78 9.26 12.69
CA GLU A 30 -5.25 9.69 11.37
C GLU A 30 -4.18 9.45 10.30
N ALA A 31 -2.92 9.80 10.58
CA ALA A 31 -1.82 9.58 9.63
C ALA A 31 -1.58 8.08 9.35
N ILE A 32 -1.72 7.24 10.39
CA ILE A 32 -1.59 5.79 10.26
C ILE A 32 -2.77 5.21 9.46
N LEU A 33 -3.99 5.70 9.71
CA LEU A 33 -5.17 5.33 8.95
C LEU A 33 -5.02 5.69 7.47
N ASP A 34 -4.59 6.92 7.17
CA ASP A 34 -4.39 7.39 5.79
C ASP A 34 -3.36 6.51 5.05
N ALA A 35 -2.22 6.22 5.69
CA ALA A 35 -1.21 5.34 5.12
C ALA A 35 -1.76 3.93 4.83
N THR A 36 -2.57 3.41 5.77
CA THR A 36 -3.22 2.10 5.62
C THR A 36 -4.21 2.09 4.46
N CYS A 37 -5.05 3.13 4.36
CA CYS A 37 -6.05 3.27 3.29
C CYS A 37 -5.39 3.33 1.92
N VAL A 38 -4.32 4.13 1.77
CA VAL A 38 -3.58 4.25 0.50
C VAL A 38 -2.96 2.90 0.12
N ALA A 39 -2.25 2.25 1.05
CA ALA A 39 -1.64 0.95 0.78
C ALA A 39 -2.71 -0.11 0.40
N ALA A 40 -3.79 -0.19 1.17
CA ALA A 40 -4.89 -1.12 0.92
C ALA A 40 -5.58 -0.90 -0.43
N PHE A 41 -5.74 0.36 -0.85
CA PHE A 41 -6.36 0.70 -2.13
C PHE A 41 -5.53 0.22 -3.33
N PHE A 42 -4.22 0.48 -3.34
CA PHE A 42 -3.33 -0.05 -4.39
C PHE A 42 -3.30 -1.57 -4.39
N ASN A 43 -3.25 -2.18 -3.20
CA ASN A 43 -3.31 -3.62 -3.03
C ASN A 43 -4.60 -4.25 -3.58
N TYR A 44 -5.73 -3.55 -3.49
CA TYR A 44 -7.00 -3.97 -4.08
C TYR A 44 -6.96 -3.86 -5.61
N ILE A 45 -6.57 -2.71 -6.16
CA ILE A 45 -6.49 -2.50 -7.61
C ILE A 45 -5.54 -3.50 -8.25
N ASN A 46 -4.33 -3.67 -7.69
CA ASN A 46 -3.33 -4.58 -8.25
C ASN A 46 -3.87 -6.01 -8.31
N ARG A 47 -4.50 -6.50 -7.23
CA ARG A 47 -5.09 -7.85 -7.22
C ARG A 47 -6.26 -8.00 -8.18
N MET A 48 -7.09 -6.97 -8.32
CA MET A 48 -8.19 -6.96 -9.30
C MET A 48 -7.65 -7.02 -10.73
N SER A 49 -6.64 -6.20 -11.04
CA SER A 49 -5.98 -6.18 -12.34
C SER A 49 -5.32 -7.52 -12.65
N ASP A 50 -4.54 -8.06 -11.71
CA ASP A 50 -3.84 -9.34 -11.86
C ASP A 50 -4.83 -10.50 -12.04
N ALA A 51 -5.90 -10.55 -11.25
CA ALA A 51 -6.89 -11.63 -11.32
C ALA A 51 -7.71 -11.62 -12.61
N LEU A 52 -7.93 -10.45 -13.20
CA LEU A 52 -8.72 -10.28 -14.42
C LEU A 52 -7.85 -10.16 -15.68
N GLY A 53 -6.53 -10.13 -15.55
CA GLY A 53 -5.61 -9.89 -16.65
C GLY A 53 -5.76 -8.50 -17.28
N ILE A 54 -6.21 -7.51 -16.50
CA ILE A 54 -6.37 -6.14 -16.98
C ILE A 54 -4.99 -5.48 -16.99
N GLU A 55 -4.48 -5.19 -18.18
CA GLU A 55 -3.31 -4.34 -18.33
C GLU A 55 -3.70 -2.86 -18.16
N LEU A 56 -2.88 -2.11 -17.42
CA LEU A 56 -3.01 -0.66 -17.35
C LEU A 56 -2.93 -0.07 -18.77
N GLU A 57 -3.82 0.87 -19.08
CA GLU A 57 -3.88 1.52 -20.39
C GLU A 57 -2.50 2.06 -20.82
N GLU A 58 -2.20 1.94 -22.12
CA GLU A 58 -0.94 2.35 -22.75
C GLU A 58 -0.49 3.80 -22.43
N ALA A 59 -1.44 4.67 -22.04
CA ALA A 59 -1.15 6.04 -21.57
C ALA A 59 -0.23 6.07 -20.34
N PHE A 60 -0.28 5.06 -19.47
CA PHE A 60 0.58 4.94 -18.30
C PHE A 60 1.93 4.28 -18.61
N LYS A 61 2.00 3.39 -19.62
CA LYS A 61 3.25 2.76 -20.08
C LYS A 61 4.24 3.76 -20.70
N LYS A 62 3.77 4.91 -21.19
CA LYS A 62 4.60 5.92 -21.85
C LYS A 62 5.45 6.81 -20.93
N LYS A 63 5.25 6.79 -19.60
CA LYS A 63 6.01 7.62 -18.66
C LYS A 63 7.33 7.03 -18.16
N GLU A 64 7.60 5.74 -18.41
CA GLU A 64 8.82 5.06 -17.91
C GLU A 64 10.02 5.10 -18.88
N LYS A 65 9.88 5.63 -20.10
CA LYS A 65 10.98 5.73 -21.10
C LYS A 65 11.58 7.13 -21.27
N GLN A 66 11.38 8.03 -20.30
CA GLN A 66 12.00 9.36 -20.28
C GLN A 66 12.64 9.64 -18.92
N GLN A 67 13.63 8.83 -18.54
CA GLN A 67 14.73 9.20 -17.64
C GLN A 67 16.02 8.58 -18.17
#